data_AF-A0A266LNY1-F1
#
_entry.id   AF-A0A266LNY1-F1
#
_cell.length_a   1.000
_cell.length_b   1.000
_cell.length_c   1.000
_cell.angle_alpha   90.00
_cell.angle_beta   90.00
_cell.angle_gamma   90.00
#
_symmetry.space_group_name_H-M   'P 1'
#
loop_
_entity.id
_entity.type
_entity.pdbx_description
1 polymer ?
#
loop_
_entity_poly.entity_id
_entity_poly.type
_entity_poly.pdbx_seq_one_letter_code
_entity_poly.pdbx_strand_id
1 'polypeptide(L)'
;MLAYPEGLPTPQREGYGFDPVSPMTSTKLVSGRSERRRAFVSTPTVATVTWLLTPAEAQLFEGWFEYVLLSGSLPFECPLLTPMGMEPHRANFVDIYSGPVLVGVDLWRFSAQLSLFKRPLVDRDLVLEMPDYIIDADIFDRAMNQKWPEQTE
;
A
#
# COMPACT_ATOMS: atom_id res chain seq x y z
N MET A 1 8.72 -14.20 6.15
CA MET A 1 7.79 -13.61 5.15
C MET A 1 8.59 -13.40 3.87
N LEU A 2 8.00 -13.54 2.69
CA LEU A 2 8.77 -13.41 1.44
C LEU A 2 9.14 -11.94 1.21
N ALA A 3 10.41 -11.68 0.92
CA ALA A 3 10.90 -10.33 0.65
C ALA A 3 10.59 -9.92 -0.80
N TYR A 4 10.45 -8.61 -1.00
CA TYR A 4 10.52 -8.03 -2.34
C TYR A 4 11.92 -8.30 -2.92
N PRO A 5 12.03 -8.74 -4.19
CA PRO A 5 13.32 -9.10 -4.77
C PRO A 5 14.22 -7.88 -4.91
N GLU A 6 15.47 -8.03 -4.51
CA GLU A 6 16.50 -6.99 -4.68
C GLU A 6 16.75 -6.75 -6.17
N GLY A 7 16.77 -5.47 -6.58
CA GLY A 7 16.99 -5.08 -7.97
C GLY A 7 15.71 -4.77 -8.77
N LEU A 8 14.51 -5.10 -8.25
CA LEU A 8 13.28 -4.55 -8.82
C LEU A 8 13.03 -3.13 -8.31
N PRO A 9 12.60 -2.19 -9.17
CA PRO A 9 12.19 -0.87 -8.73
C PRO A 9 10.91 -0.94 -7.91
N THR A 10 10.67 0.09 -7.09
CA THR A 10 9.41 0.24 -6.36
C THR A 10 8.27 0.56 -7.33
N PRO A 11 7.01 0.27 -6.96
CA PRO A 11 5.87 0.61 -7.80
C PRO A 11 5.81 2.11 -8.11
N GLN A 12 5.43 2.44 -9.34
CA GLN A 12 5.27 3.82 -9.79
C GLN A 12 4.13 4.53 -9.05
N ARG A 13 4.27 5.85 -8.95
CA ARG A 13 3.22 6.75 -8.45
C ARG A 13 2.03 6.88 -9.42
N GLU A 14 2.24 6.60 -10.70
CA GLU A 14 1.19 6.70 -11.70
C GLU A 14 0.19 5.55 -11.56
N GLY A 15 -1.10 5.85 -11.46
CA GLY A 15 -2.15 4.87 -11.20
C GLY A 15 -2.16 4.32 -9.77
N TYR A 16 -1.36 4.92 -8.88
CA TYR A 16 -1.21 4.50 -7.49
C TYR A 16 -2.43 4.94 -6.66
N GLY A 17 -3.24 3.97 -6.23
CA GLY A 17 -4.48 4.21 -5.49
C GLY A 17 -4.77 3.11 -4.50
N PHE A 18 -5.40 3.47 -3.38
CA PHE A 18 -5.86 2.54 -2.36
C PHE A 18 -7.39 2.55 -2.30
N ASP A 19 -7.98 1.41 -2.59
CA ASP A 19 -9.42 1.17 -2.53
C ASP A 19 -9.73 0.32 -1.29
N PRO A 20 -10.16 0.94 -0.17
CA PRO A 20 -10.54 0.18 1.02
C PRO A 20 -11.85 -0.55 0.78
N VAL A 21 -11.88 -1.85 1.06
CA VAL A 21 -13.12 -2.63 1.02
C VAL A 21 -14.05 -2.14 2.14
N SER A 22 -15.30 -1.83 1.81
CA SER A 22 -16.27 -1.32 2.77
C SER A 22 -16.52 -2.33 3.91
N PRO A 23 -16.26 -1.97 5.18
CA PRO A 23 -16.65 -2.79 6.32
C PRO A 23 -18.14 -2.63 6.68
N MET A 24 -18.87 -1.75 5.98
CA MET A 24 -20.22 -1.37 6.34
C MET A 24 -21.25 -2.26 5.66
N THR A 25 -22.20 -2.78 6.43
CA THR A 25 -23.40 -3.45 5.90
C THR A 25 -24.62 -2.62 6.25
N SER A 26 -25.55 -2.51 5.30
CA SER A 26 -26.81 -1.80 5.50
C SER A 26 -28.00 -2.74 5.31
N THR A 27 -28.96 -2.65 6.23
CA THR A 27 -30.22 -3.40 6.16
C THR A 27 -31.35 -2.41 5.90
N LYS A 28 -32.18 -2.69 4.88
CA LYS A 28 -33.36 -1.88 4.56
C LYS A 28 -34.55 -2.36 5.40
N LEU A 29 -35.15 -1.45 6.17
CA LEU A 29 -36.40 -1.72 6.88
C LEU A 29 -37.59 -1.61 5.91
N VAL A 30 -38.71 -2.26 6.26
CA VAL A 30 -39.94 -2.31 5.45
C VAL A 30 -40.48 -0.90 5.12
N SER A 31 -40.31 0.04 6.04
CA SER A 31 -40.46 1.48 5.81
C SER A 31 -39.47 2.25 6.68
N GLY A 32 -39.11 3.47 6.29
CA GLY A 32 -38.22 4.35 7.06
C GLY A 32 -36.72 4.22 6.73
N ARG A 33 -35.87 4.55 7.71
CA ARG A 33 -34.41 4.67 7.55
C ARG A 33 -33.73 3.30 7.48
N SER A 34 -32.71 3.17 6.63
CA SER A 34 -31.82 2.01 6.61
C SER A 34 -30.91 2.01 7.84
N GLU A 35 -30.82 0.89 8.54
CA GLU A 35 -29.82 0.70 9.59
C GLU A 35 -28.46 0.35 8.98
N ARG A 36 -27.38 0.88 9.55
CA ARG A 36 -26.01 0.66 9.10
C ARG A 36 -25.18 0.19 10.28
N ARG A 37 -24.41 -0.88 10.07
CA ARG A 37 -23.50 -1.42 11.08
C ARG A 37 -22.14 -1.70 10.47
N ARG A 38 -21.11 -1.70 11.33
CA ARG A 38 -19.78 -2.22 10.97
C ARG A 38 -19.81 -3.74 11.08
N ALA A 39 -19.74 -4.44 9.96
CA ALA A 39 -19.70 -5.90 9.93
C ALA A 39 -18.29 -6.44 10.19
N PHE A 40 -17.26 -5.75 9.69
CA PHE A 40 -15.87 -6.19 9.78
C PHE A 40 -14.97 -5.16 10.46
N VAL A 41 -14.08 -5.64 11.33
CA VAL A 41 -13.08 -4.78 11.99
C VAL A 41 -11.85 -4.63 11.09
N SER A 42 -11.31 -5.75 10.61
CA SER A 42 -10.21 -5.76 9.65
C SER A 42 -10.78 -5.95 8.24
N THR A 43 -10.54 -4.97 7.38
CA THR A 43 -10.89 -5.05 5.95
C THR A 43 -9.63 -4.89 5.13
N PRO A 44 -9.42 -5.73 4.10
CA PRO A 44 -8.31 -5.55 3.20
C PRO A 44 -8.46 -4.23 2.45
N THR A 45 -7.33 -3.61 2.13
CA THR A 45 -7.28 -2.46 1.24
C THR A 45 -6.62 -2.92 -0.05
N VAL A 46 -7.26 -2.72 -1.18
CA VAL A 46 -6.69 -3.08 -2.48
C VAL A 46 -5.88 -1.90 -2.99
N ALA A 47 -4.58 -2.12 -3.25
CA ALA A 47 -3.72 -1.14 -3.88
C ALA A 47 -3.56 -1.48 -5.36
N THR A 48 -3.83 -0.52 -6.24
CA THR A 48 -3.47 -0.66 -7.65
C THR A 48 -2.04 -0.15 -7.83
N VAL A 49 -1.17 -1.02 -8.33
CA VAL A 49 0.26 -0.77 -8.49
C VAL A 49 0.69 -1.02 -9.92
N THR A 50 1.64 -0.21 -10.39
CA THR A 50 2.22 -0.35 -11.72
C THR A 50 3.73 -0.34 -11.61
N TRP A 51 4.39 -1.25 -12.31
CA TRP A 51 5.84 -1.28 -12.47
C TRP A 51 6.20 -0.96 -13.91
N LEU A 52 7.34 -0.30 -14.07
CA LEU A 52 7.96 -0.05 -15.36
C LEU A 52 9.37 -0.59 -15.29
N LEU A 53 9.62 -1.65 -16.04
CA LEU A 53 10.78 -2.51 -15.89
C LEU A 53 11.59 -2.53 -17.18
N THR A 54 12.91 -2.61 -17.05
CA THR A 54 13.80 -3.02 -18.16
C THR A 54 13.56 -4.50 -18.51
N PRO A 55 14.06 -5.02 -19.66
CA PRO A 55 13.87 -6.43 -20.01
C PRO A 55 14.39 -7.40 -18.97
N ALA A 56 15.55 -7.10 -18.37
CA ALA A 56 16.14 -7.95 -17.34
C ALA A 56 15.28 -7.95 -16.05
N GLU A 57 14.78 -6.78 -15.64
CA GLU A 57 13.87 -6.66 -14.50
C GLU A 57 12.52 -7.35 -14.78
N ALA A 58 12.00 -7.27 -16.01
CA ALA A 58 10.78 -7.94 -16.41
C ALA A 58 10.91 -9.47 -16.30
N GLN A 59 12.01 -10.05 -16.80
CA GLN A 59 12.28 -11.48 -16.64
C GLN A 59 12.40 -11.90 -15.17
N LEU A 60 13.06 -11.07 -14.36
CA LEU A 60 13.16 -11.30 -12.91
C LEU A 60 11.77 -11.26 -12.24
N PHE A 61 10.94 -10.29 -12.60
CA PHE A 61 9.59 -10.15 -12.06
C PHE A 61 8.71 -11.36 -12.39
N GLU A 62 8.70 -11.82 -13.65
CA GLU A 62 7.93 -12.98 -14.07
C GLU A 62 8.39 -14.26 -13.36
N GLY A 63 9.71 -14.49 -13.27
CA GLY A 63 10.27 -15.64 -12.57
C GLY A 63 10.02 -15.60 -11.06
N TRP A 64 10.10 -14.42 -10.44
CA TRP A 64 9.76 -14.24 -9.03
C TRP A 64 8.28 -14.51 -8.77
N PHE A 65 7.38 -13.97 -9.60
CA PHE A 65 5.95 -14.22 -9.47
C PHE A 65 5.60 -15.71 -9.59
N GLU A 66 6.15 -16.40 -10.59
CA GLU A 66 5.84 -17.80 -10.84
C GLU A 66 6.47 -18.72 -9.79
N TYR A 67 7.78 -18.61 -9.56
CA TYR A 67 8.53 -19.60 -8.78
C TYR A 67 8.65 -19.26 -7.29
N VAL A 68 8.70 -17.97 -6.92
CA VAL A 68 8.87 -17.57 -5.50
C VAL A 68 7.53 -17.32 -4.85
N LEU A 69 6.61 -16.63 -5.52
CA LEU A 69 5.27 -16.37 -5.00
C LEU A 69 4.26 -17.50 -5.30
N LEU A 70 4.68 -18.56 -6.00
CA LEU A 70 3.81 -19.65 -6.44
C LEU A 70 2.58 -19.09 -7.18
N SER A 71 2.86 -18.44 -8.31
CA SER A 71 1.89 -17.72 -9.14
C SER A 71 1.05 -16.69 -8.36
N GLY A 72 1.69 -15.96 -7.44
CA GLY A 72 1.05 -14.89 -6.64
C GLY A 72 0.24 -15.35 -5.43
N SER A 73 0.21 -16.65 -5.11
CA SER A 73 -0.58 -17.20 -3.99
C SER A 73 0.00 -16.89 -2.59
N LEU A 74 1.30 -16.60 -2.50
CA LEU A 74 1.98 -16.36 -1.22
C LEU A 74 2.09 -14.86 -0.87
N PRO A 75 1.99 -14.50 0.44
CA PRO A 75 2.20 -13.15 0.91
C PRO A 75 3.66 -12.74 0.89
N PHE A 76 3.88 -11.47 0.55
CA PHE A 76 5.21 -10.86 0.52
C PHE A 76 5.19 -9.44 1.10
N GLU A 77 6.37 -8.94 1.45
CA GLU A 77 6.57 -7.56 1.88
C GLU A 77 6.74 -6.69 0.65
N CYS A 78 5.81 -5.78 0.40
CA CYS A 78 5.86 -4.84 -0.71
C CYS A 78 6.16 -3.44 -0.19
N PRO A 79 7.24 -2.78 -0.65
CA PRO A 79 7.50 -1.38 -0.30
C PRO A 79 6.45 -0.50 -0.99
N LEU A 80 5.58 0.14 -0.21
CA LEU A 80 4.47 0.95 -0.69
C LEU A 80 4.49 2.33 -0.03
N LEU A 81 4.22 3.37 -0.82
CA LEU A 81 4.09 4.75 -0.35
C LEU A 81 2.68 5.00 0.13
N THR A 82 2.48 5.14 1.43
CA THR A 82 1.19 5.48 2.02
C THR A 82 1.21 6.93 2.54
N PRO A 83 0.08 7.48 3.00
CA PRO A 83 0.10 8.77 3.70
C PRO A 83 0.99 8.80 4.94
N MET A 84 1.39 7.64 5.48
CA MET A 84 2.34 7.54 6.60
C MET A 84 3.80 7.59 6.14
N GLY A 85 4.06 7.48 4.84
CA GLY A 85 5.41 7.39 4.28
C GLY A 85 5.64 6.09 3.50
N MET A 86 6.90 5.85 3.15
CA MET A 86 7.34 4.68 2.39
C MET A 86 7.71 3.57 3.37
N GLU A 87 6.88 2.53 3.45
CA GLU A 87 7.08 1.42 4.39
C GLU A 87 6.84 0.06 3.70
N PRO A 88 7.48 -1.02 4.17
CA PRO A 88 7.16 -2.36 3.72
C PRO A 88 5.80 -2.79 4.30
N HIS A 89 4.85 -3.09 3.42
CA HIS A 89 3.54 -3.58 3.79
C HIS A 89 3.34 -5.05 3.40
N ARG A 90 2.66 -5.80 4.26
CA ARG A 90 2.21 -7.15 3.94
C ARG A 90 1.12 -7.14 2.88
N ALA A 91 1.45 -7.63 1.69
CA ALA A 91 0.58 -7.67 0.54
C ALA A 91 0.46 -9.08 -0.04
N ASN A 92 -0.67 -9.33 -0.71
CA ASN A 92 -0.89 -10.47 -1.59
C ASN A 92 -1.37 -9.97 -2.94
N PHE A 93 -1.09 -10.70 -4.02
CA PHE A 93 -1.76 -10.47 -5.28
C PHE A 93 -3.24 -10.86 -5.16
N VAL A 94 -4.13 -10.01 -5.65
CA VAL A 94 -5.58 -10.30 -5.70
C VAL A 94 -5.87 -11.30 -6.82
N ASP A 95 -5.19 -11.13 -7.94
CA ASP A 95 -5.24 -11.95 -9.15
C ASP A 95 -3.90 -11.83 -9.88
N ILE A 96 -3.75 -12.53 -11.00
CA ILE A 96 -2.61 -12.34 -11.90
C ILE A 96 -2.49 -10.88 -12.33
N TYR A 97 -1.24 -10.43 -12.51
CA TYR A 97 -0.95 -9.11 -13.04
C TYR A 97 -1.37 -8.98 -14.52
N SER A 98 -1.54 -7.75 -14.98
CA SER A 98 -1.78 -7.38 -16.37
C SER A 98 -0.47 -6.89 -17.02
N GLY A 99 -0.27 -7.27 -18.28
CA GLY A 99 0.97 -7.04 -19.03
C GLY A 99 1.69 -8.35 -19.37
N PRO A 100 2.94 -8.30 -19.83
CA PRO A 100 3.75 -7.10 -20.07
C PRO A 100 3.28 -6.27 -21.28
N VAL A 101 3.28 -4.93 -21.15
CA VAL A 101 3.02 -3.98 -22.25
C VAL A 101 4.27 -3.19 -22.56
N LEU A 102 4.74 -3.21 -23.82
CA LEU A 102 5.89 -2.41 -24.25
C LEU A 102 5.56 -0.91 -24.18
N VAL A 103 6.44 -0.13 -23.56
CA VAL A 103 6.37 1.31 -23.38
C VAL A 103 7.69 1.94 -23.82
N GLY A 104 7.61 2.95 -24.67
CA GLY A 104 8.81 3.60 -25.21
C GLY A 104 9.60 2.66 -26.12
N VAL A 105 10.91 2.59 -25.89
CA VAL A 105 11.83 1.77 -26.71
C VAL A 105 12.07 0.39 -26.09
N ASP A 106 12.25 0.33 -24.77
CA ASP A 106 12.75 -0.86 -24.07
C ASP A 106 12.25 -0.97 -22.62
N LEU A 107 11.04 -0.51 -22.35
CA LEU A 107 10.46 -0.59 -21.01
C LEU A 107 9.16 -1.38 -21.07
N TRP A 108 8.94 -2.18 -20.04
CA TRP A 108 7.82 -3.10 -19.93
C TRP A 108 6.99 -2.71 -18.73
N ARG A 109 5.72 -2.43 -18.99
CA ARG A 109 4.76 -2.05 -17.97
C ARG A 109 3.97 -3.27 -17.51
N PHE A 110 3.92 -3.44 -16.19
CA PHE A 110 3.11 -4.43 -15.49
C PHE A 110 2.18 -3.69 -14.53
N SER A 111 0.92 -4.09 -14.45
CA SER A 111 -0.05 -3.52 -13.52
C SER A 111 -0.73 -4.62 -12.72
N ALA A 112 -0.88 -4.46 -11.42
CA ALA A 112 -1.51 -5.47 -10.56
C ALA A 112 -2.35 -4.83 -9.46
N GLN A 113 -3.23 -5.64 -8.88
CA GLN A 113 -3.96 -5.30 -7.67
C GLN A 113 -3.39 -6.11 -6.50
N LEU A 114 -2.96 -5.41 -5.46
CA LEU A 114 -2.41 -5.99 -4.25
C LEU A 114 -3.36 -5.79 -3.08
N SER A 115 -3.79 -6.85 -2.41
CA SER A 115 -4.54 -6.74 -1.16
C SER A 115 -3.57 -6.57 0.01
N LEU A 116 -3.66 -5.45 0.72
CA LEU A 116 -2.97 -5.21 1.97
C LEU A 116 -3.71 -5.89 3.12
N PHE A 117 -2.96 -6.56 3.99
CA PHE A 117 -3.54 -7.27 5.14
C PHE A 117 -4.13 -6.33 6.20
N LYS A 118 -3.46 -5.20 6.44
CA LYS A 118 -3.90 -4.16 7.38
C LYS A 118 -3.90 -2.82 6.66
N ARG A 119 -4.96 -2.03 6.87
CA ARG A 119 -4.99 -0.64 6.40
C ARG A 119 -3.89 0.16 7.11
N PRO A 120 -3.02 0.89 6.37
CA PRO A 120 -2.05 1.80 6.97
C PRO A 120 -2.83 2.93 7.65
N LEU A 121 -2.86 2.90 8.97
CA LEU A 121 -3.62 3.82 9.79
C LEU A 121 -2.75 4.30 10.93
N VAL A 122 -2.89 5.60 11.22
CA VAL A 122 -2.44 6.19 12.47
C VAL A 122 -3.09 5.47 13.63
N ASP A 123 -2.38 5.41 14.76
CA ASP A 123 -2.91 4.85 15.98
C ASP A 123 -4.20 5.56 16.45
N ARG A 124 -5.07 4.78 17.09
CA ARG A 124 -6.41 5.24 17.50
C ARG A 124 -6.32 6.42 18.46
N ASP A 125 -5.44 6.35 19.44
CA ASP A 125 -5.41 7.30 20.55
C ASP A 125 -4.91 8.67 20.06
N LEU A 126 -3.95 8.67 19.13
CA LEU A 126 -3.49 9.90 18.47
C LEU A 126 -4.64 10.61 17.72
N VAL A 127 -5.51 9.85 17.04
CA VAL A 127 -6.66 10.43 16.31
C VAL A 127 -7.73 10.99 17.26
N LEU A 128 -7.97 10.35 18.39
CA LEU A 128 -9.04 10.73 19.32
C LEU A 128 -8.62 11.83 20.29
N GLU A 129 -7.37 11.82 20.73
CA GLU A 129 -6.88 12.70 21.80
C GLU A 129 -6.04 13.85 21.27
N MET A 130 -5.31 13.65 20.17
CA MET A 130 -4.32 14.61 19.67
C MET A 130 -4.35 14.76 18.13
N PRO A 131 -5.51 15.10 17.54
CA PRO A 131 -5.63 15.25 16.08
C PRO A 131 -4.73 16.37 15.53
N ASP A 132 -4.52 17.44 16.31
CA ASP A 132 -3.67 18.57 15.94
C ASP A 132 -2.22 18.13 15.71
N TYR A 133 -1.74 17.11 16.45
CA TYR A 133 -0.37 16.61 16.31
C TYR A 133 -0.16 15.87 14.98
N ILE A 134 -1.25 15.38 14.36
CA ILE A 134 -1.20 14.75 13.04
C ILE A 134 -1.13 15.83 11.95
N ILE A 135 -1.94 16.88 12.08
CA ILE A 135 -2.03 17.95 11.09
C ILE A 135 -0.76 18.82 11.11
N ASP A 136 -0.29 19.16 12.31
CA ASP A 136 0.85 20.06 12.53
C ASP A 136 2.18 19.31 12.70
N ALA A 137 2.25 18.04 12.25
CA ALA A 137 3.44 17.21 12.38
C ALA A 137 4.69 17.84 11.73
N ASP A 138 4.52 18.63 10.67
CA ASP A 138 5.60 19.36 9.99
C ASP A 138 6.18 20.48 10.87
N ILE A 139 5.37 21.11 11.71
CA ILE A 139 5.81 22.14 12.66
C ILE A 139 6.77 21.52 13.67
N PHE A 140 6.42 20.35 14.21
CA PHE A 140 7.29 19.62 15.13
C PHE A 140 8.60 19.22 14.47
N ASP A 141 8.57 18.66 13.26
CA ASP A 141 9.77 18.27 12.52
C ASP A 141 10.69 19.46 12.26
N ARG A 142 10.13 20.58 11.79
CA ARG A 142 10.89 21.83 11.59
C ARG A 142 11.47 22.37 12.88
N ALA A 143 10.70 22.36 13.97
CA ALA A 143 11.15 22.86 15.26
C ALA A 143 12.31 22.02 15.82
N MET A 144 12.22 20.68 15.74
CA MET A 144 13.33 19.82 16.13
C MET A 144 14.56 20.09 15.27
N ASN A 145 14.45 20.06 13.94
CA ASN A 145 15.62 20.24 13.07
C ASN A 145 16.28 21.62 13.19
N GLN A 146 15.54 22.67 13.60
CA GLN A 146 16.08 24.02 13.74
C GLN A 146 16.53 24.41 15.15
N LYS A 147 15.90 23.84 16.18
CA LYS A 147 16.04 24.32 17.57
C LYS A 147 16.47 23.23 18.54
N TRP A 148 16.52 21.96 18.12
CA TRP A 148 16.99 20.91 19.01
C TRP A 148 18.46 21.16 19.33
N PRO A 149 18.83 21.18 20.62
CA PRO A 149 20.22 21.37 20.99
C PRO A 149 21.05 20.21 20.44
N GLU A 150 22.15 20.53 19.76
CA GLU A 150 23.16 19.53 19.44
C GLU A 150 23.63 18.92 20.76
N GLN A 151 23.58 17.58 20.86
CA GLN A 151 24.14 16.93 22.04
C GLN A 151 25.65 17.10 21.98
N THR A 152 26.16 18.05 22.77
CA THR A 152 27.60 18.15 23.04
C THR A 152 27.98 16.97 23.94
N GLU A 153 28.67 15.97 23.37
CA GLU A 153 29.44 14.99 24.14
C GLU A 153 30.66 15.64 24.82
#